data_AF-T1G8R3-F1
#
_entry.id   AF-T1G8R3-F1
#
_cell.length_a   1.000
_cell.length_b   1.000
_cell.length_c   1.000
_cell.angle_alpha   90.00
_cell.angle_beta   90.00
_cell.angle_gamma   90.00
#
_symmetry.space_group_name_H-M   'P 1'
#
loop_
_entity.id
_entity.type
_entity.pdbx_description
1 polymer ?
#
loop_
_entity_poly.entity_id
_entity_poly.type
_entity_poly.pdbx_seq_one_letter_code
_entity_poly.pdbx_strand_id
1 'polypeptide(L)'
;GVRMLDGDVTDSVEAQALSLNNYHIDIYSASWGPEDNGQALDGPGTLARKAIFDGIVSGRNGLGNIFVWASGNGGSKGDSCACDGYTNSIYTLSVSSVSEHGTVPWYSEPCSSTMASTYSSGANGAEKSIITTDLHHRCTTEHTGTSASAPLAAGLCALALEAK
;
A
#
# COMPACT_ATOMS: atom_id res chain seq x y z
N GLY A 1 14.75 1.44 -0.35
CA GLY A 1 13.47 1.82 0.26
C GLY A 1 13.66 3.00 1.19
N VAL A 2 12.57 3.62 1.65
CA VAL A 2 12.58 4.71 2.64
C VAL A 2 12.33 4.10 4.02
N ARG A 3 13.29 4.21 4.95
CA ARG A 3 13.13 3.70 6.33
C ARG A 3 12.44 4.77 7.17
N MET A 4 11.14 4.58 7.43
CA MET A 4 10.34 5.54 8.19
C MET A 4 9.41 4.93 9.25
N LEU A 5 9.24 3.59 9.26
CA LEU A 5 8.39 2.86 10.22
C LEU A 5 9.15 2.31 11.44
N ASP A 6 10.48 2.49 11.49
CA ASP A 6 11.34 1.94 12.55
C ASP A 6 11.64 3.01 13.61
N GLY A 7 10.57 3.48 14.25
CA GLY A 7 10.56 4.58 15.21
C GLY A 7 9.19 5.26 15.29
N ASP A 8 9.11 6.37 16.03
CA ASP A 8 7.87 7.15 16.12
C ASP A 8 7.49 7.74 14.75
N VAL A 9 6.32 7.35 14.24
CA VAL A 9 5.78 7.81 12.97
C VAL A 9 4.89 9.03 13.23
N THR A 10 5.40 10.21 12.91
CA THR A 10 4.65 11.48 13.02
C THR A 10 4.24 11.98 11.64
N ASP A 11 3.26 12.88 11.56
CA ASP A 11 2.83 13.54 10.33
C ASP A 11 4.02 14.12 9.51
N SER A 12 5.04 14.64 10.20
CA SER A 12 6.24 15.17 9.53
C SER A 12 7.12 14.08 8.93
N VAL A 13 7.22 12.90 9.56
CA VAL A 13 7.97 11.74 9.07
C VAL A 13 7.27 11.16 7.85
N GLU A 14 5.94 11.00 7.91
CA GLU A 14 5.12 10.57 6.78
C GLU A 14 5.26 11.53 5.59
N ALA A 15 5.12 12.84 5.82
CA ALA A 15 5.27 13.85 4.78
C ALA A 15 6.65 13.83 4.11
N GLN A 16 7.73 13.69 4.89
CA GLN A 16 9.09 13.59 4.35
C GLN A 16 9.28 12.32 3.52
N ALA A 17 8.72 11.19 3.96
CA ALA A 17 8.79 9.95 3.20
C ALA A 17 8.02 10.04 1.86
N LEU A 18 6.83 10.64 1.90
CA LEU A 18 5.94 10.80 0.74
C LEU A 18 6.35 11.90 -0.22
N SER A 19 7.28 12.79 0.19
CA SER A 19 7.83 13.86 -0.65
C SER A 19 9.28 13.64 -1.07
N LEU A 20 9.86 12.48 -0.74
CA LEU A 20 11.26 12.18 -1.02
C LEU A 20 11.50 12.17 -2.53
N ASN A 21 12.28 13.12 -3.04
CA ASN A 21 12.75 13.16 -4.42
C ASN A 21 11.62 13.00 -5.46
N ASN A 22 10.50 13.72 -5.30
CA ASN A 22 9.29 13.60 -6.14
C ASN A 22 9.50 13.75 -7.66
N TYR A 23 10.60 14.38 -8.09
CA TYR A 23 10.96 14.50 -9.51
C TYR A 23 11.73 13.28 -10.06
N HIS A 24 12.32 12.48 -9.18
CA HIS A 24 13.11 11.30 -9.51
C HIS A 24 12.36 10.00 -9.27
N ILE A 25 11.59 9.91 -8.18
CA ILE A 25 10.81 8.71 -7.86
C ILE A 25 9.49 8.77 -8.63
N ASP A 26 9.20 7.73 -9.40
CA ASP A 26 7.93 7.65 -10.11
C ASP A 26 6.80 7.11 -9.23
N ILE A 27 7.08 6.03 -8.50
CA ILE A 27 6.08 5.22 -7.80
C ILE A 27 6.50 5.05 -6.34
N TYR A 28 5.58 5.36 -5.43
CA TYR A 28 5.67 5.05 -4.01
C TYR A 28 4.76 3.85 -3.73
N SER A 29 5.27 2.86 -2.99
CA SER A 29 4.48 1.71 -2.55
C SER A 29 4.47 1.69 -1.03
N ALA A 30 3.29 1.72 -0.43
CA ALA A 30 3.09 1.77 1.01
C ALA A 30 1.96 0.83 1.45
N SER A 31 1.99 0.43 2.72
CA SER A 31 1.00 -0.46 3.32
C SER A 31 0.84 -0.18 4.82
N TRP A 32 1.00 1.08 5.20
CA TRP A 32 0.85 1.57 6.56
C TRP A 32 -0.35 2.52 6.60
N GLY A 33 -0.92 2.71 7.77
CA GLY A 33 -2.14 3.47 7.99
C GLY A 33 -2.57 3.38 9.46
N PRO A 34 -3.83 3.68 9.77
CA PRO A 34 -4.42 3.43 11.08
C PRO A 34 -4.35 1.95 11.45
N GLU A 35 -4.63 1.62 12.71
CA GLU A 35 -4.64 0.23 13.16
C GLU A 35 -5.84 -0.53 12.58
N ASP A 36 -5.56 -1.66 11.92
CA ASP A 36 -6.54 -2.58 11.28
C ASP A 36 -7.37 -3.39 12.32
N ASN A 37 -7.95 -2.72 13.30
CA ASN A 37 -8.64 -3.31 14.44
C ASN A 37 -10.18 -3.26 14.34
N GLY A 38 -10.72 -2.71 13.24
CA GLY A 38 -12.17 -2.52 13.02
C GLY A 38 -12.80 -1.39 13.83
N GLN A 39 -11.99 -0.54 14.47
CA GLN A 39 -12.43 0.54 15.35
C GLN A 39 -11.74 1.88 15.07
N ALA A 40 -10.58 1.86 14.40
CA ALA A 40 -9.87 3.07 14.02
C ALA A 40 -10.59 3.82 12.88
N LEU A 41 -10.60 5.15 12.97
CA LEU A 41 -11.04 6.05 11.91
C LEU A 41 -10.06 7.21 11.86
N ASP A 42 -9.08 7.13 10.98
CA ASP A 42 -7.97 8.09 10.91
C ASP A 42 -7.35 8.12 9.51
N GLY A 43 -6.38 8.99 9.26
CA GLY A 43 -5.73 9.12 7.98
C GLY A 43 -4.57 10.12 7.99
N PRO A 44 -4.15 10.61 6.81
CA PRO A 44 -3.02 11.53 6.73
C PRO A 44 -3.26 12.81 7.50
N GLY A 45 -2.25 13.19 8.30
CA GLY A 45 -2.15 14.51 8.89
C GLY A 45 -2.00 15.60 7.83
N THR A 46 -1.88 16.86 8.27
CA THR A 46 -1.90 18.00 7.35
C THR A 46 -0.68 18.00 6.43
N LEU A 47 0.49 17.63 6.96
CA LEU A 47 1.73 17.59 6.18
C LEU A 47 1.73 16.41 5.22
N ALA A 48 1.33 15.21 5.67
CA ALA A 48 1.25 14.03 4.83
C ALA A 48 0.24 14.21 3.68
N ARG A 49 -0.95 14.77 3.97
CA ARG A 49 -1.94 15.09 2.93
C ARG A 49 -1.41 16.10 1.93
N LYS A 50 -0.67 17.13 2.39
CA LYS A 50 -0.02 18.09 1.51
C LYS A 50 1.07 17.45 0.65
N ALA A 51 1.89 16.56 1.22
CA ALA A 51 2.94 15.87 0.49
C ALA A 51 2.38 15.00 -0.65
N ILE A 52 1.29 14.26 -0.39
CA ILE A 52 0.58 13.49 -1.42
C ILE A 52 0.05 14.43 -2.51
N PHE A 53 -0.65 15.51 -2.13
CA PHE A 53 -1.18 16.47 -3.11
C PHE A 53 -0.09 17.10 -3.97
N ASP A 54 1.01 17.56 -3.37
CA ASP A 54 2.13 18.16 -4.09
C ASP A 54 2.80 17.13 -5.03
N GLY A 55 2.88 15.87 -4.61
CA GLY A 55 3.35 14.75 -5.44
C GLY A 55 2.45 14.50 -6.65
N ILE A 56 1.14 14.52 -6.49
CA ILE A 56 0.17 14.38 -7.60
C ILE A 56 0.25 15.57 -8.57
N VAL A 57 0.39 16.79 -8.07
CA VAL A 57 0.36 18.00 -8.91
C VAL A 57 1.70 18.26 -9.61
N SER A 58 2.82 18.06 -8.92
CA SER A 58 4.14 18.52 -9.38
C SER A 58 5.15 17.39 -9.57
N GLY A 59 4.90 16.21 -9.00
CA GLY A 59 5.78 15.06 -9.11
C GLY A 59 6.00 14.59 -10.54
N ARG A 60 7.10 13.88 -10.78
CA ARG A 60 7.46 13.35 -12.10
C ARG A 60 7.41 14.41 -13.20
N ASN A 61 7.99 15.57 -12.93
CA ASN A 61 8.00 16.73 -13.83
C ASN A 61 6.59 17.19 -14.26
N GLY A 62 5.61 17.12 -13.34
CA GLY A 62 4.22 17.52 -13.56
C GLY A 62 3.30 16.41 -14.08
N LEU A 63 3.79 15.17 -14.23
CA LEU A 63 2.94 14.01 -14.58
C LEU A 63 2.19 13.44 -13.37
N GLY A 64 2.64 13.76 -12.15
CA GLY A 64 2.09 13.27 -10.90
C GLY A 64 2.69 11.93 -10.46
N ASN A 65 3.23 11.89 -9.24
CA ASN A 65 3.69 10.64 -8.61
C ASN A 65 2.54 9.63 -8.50
N ILE A 66 2.87 8.34 -8.54
CA ILE A 66 1.89 7.26 -8.33
C ILE A 66 2.07 6.74 -6.90
N PHE A 67 1.04 6.87 -6.06
CA PHE A 67 1.04 6.32 -4.70
C PHE A 67 0.21 5.04 -4.66
N VAL A 68 0.86 3.88 -4.64
CA VAL A 68 0.21 2.57 -4.51
C VAL A 68 0.09 2.21 -3.05
N TRP A 69 -1.11 1.84 -2.61
CA TRP A 69 -1.42 1.58 -1.20
C TRP A 69 -2.09 0.22 -1.00
N ALA A 70 -1.67 -0.51 0.02
CA ALA A 70 -2.39 -1.70 0.45
C ALA A 70 -3.73 -1.33 1.09
N SER A 71 -4.78 -2.11 0.83
CA SER A 71 -6.11 -1.80 1.34
C SER A 71 -6.35 -2.15 2.82
N GLY A 72 -5.39 -2.70 3.55
CA GLY A 72 -5.54 -3.10 4.97
C GLY A 72 -5.70 -4.60 5.20
N ASN A 73 -5.47 -5.05 6.44
CA ASN A 73 -5.45 -6.47 6.86
C ASN A 73 -6.48 -6.80 7.97
N GLY A 74 -7.42 -5.90 8.23
CA GLY A 74 -8.42 -5.95 9.30
C GLY A 74 -9.68 -6.73 8.97
N GLY A 75 -9.75 -7.45 7.84
CA GLY A 75 -10.97 -8.15 7.40
C GLY A 75 -11.57 -9.08 8.47
N SER A 76 -10.73 -9.85 9.17
CA SER A 76 -11.16 -10.74 10.26
C SER A 76 -11.67 -10.01 11.52
N LYS A 77 -11.39 -8.71 11.63
CA LYS A 77 -11.85 -7.82 12.71
C LYS A 77 -13.12 -7.07 12.34
N GLY A 78 -13.62 -7.25 11.12
CA GLY A 78 -14.76 -6.50 10.59
C GLY A 78 -14.40 -5.08 10.18
N ASP A 79 -13.11 -4.83 9.87
CA ASP A 79 -12.65 -3.52 9.42
C ASP A 79 -13.13 -3.19 8.01
N SER A 80 -13.17 -1.90 7.72
CA SER A 80 -13.58 -1.34 6.45
C SER A 80 -12.56 -0.29 6.04
N CYS A 81 -11.85 -0.54 4.94
CA CYS A 81 -10.81 0.34 4.44
C CYS A 81 -11.29 1.76 4.08
N ALA A 82 -12.61 2.02 4.02
CA ALA A 82 -13.14 3.38 3.96
C ALA A 82 -12.81 4.23 5.20
N CYS A 83 -12.49 3.59 6.33
CA CYS A 83 -12.10 4.20 7.60
C CYS A 83 -10.60 4.56 7.65
N ASP A 84 -9.80 4.08 6.70
CA ASP A 84 -8.42 4.49 6.52
C ASP A 84 -8.33 5.60 5.44
N GLY A 85 -7.99 6.81 5.87
CA GLY A 85 -7.88 7.98 5.00
C GLY A 85 -6.72 7.94 4.01
N TYR A 86 -5.76 7.01 4.15
CA TYR A 86 -4.71 6.78 3.15
C TYR A 86 -5.26 5.99 1.98
N THR A 87 -5.85 4.82 2.24
CA THR A 87 -6.44 3.95 1.20
C THR A 87 -7.76 4.50 0.63
N ASN A 88 -8.48 5.34 1.37
CA ASN A 88 -9.70 6.02 0.91
C ASN A 88 -9.43 7.35 0.16
N SER A 89 -8.16 7.71 -0.03
CA SER A 89 -7.79 8.93 -0.76
C SER A 89 -7.93 8.74 -2.27
N ILE A 90 -8.44 9.75 -2.98
CA ILE A 90 -8.44 9.76 -4.46
C ILE A 90 -7.04 9.83 -5.07
N TYR A 91 -6.03 10.16 -4.25
CA TYR A 91 -4.65 10.31 -4.68
C TYR A 91 -3.83 9.02 -4.52
N THR A 92 -4.42 7.98 -3.95
CA THR A 92 -3.78 6.68 -3.79
C THR A 92 -4.47 5.64 -4.68
N LEU A 93 -3.67 4.80 -5.31
CA LEU A 93 -4.12 3.61 -6.01
C LEU A 93 -4.20 2.49 -4.96
N SER A 94 -5.39 2.32 -4.38
CA SER A 94 -5.66 1.31 -3.36
C SER A 94 -5.79 -0.10 -3.98
N VAL A 95 -5.06 -1.06 -3.41
CA VAL A 95 -4.91 -2.43 -3.91
C VAL A 95 -5.24 -3.45 -2.81
N SER A 96 -6.21 -4.31 -3.10
CA SER A 96 -6.58 -5.46 -2.26
C SER A 96 -5.86 -6.75 -2.70
N SER A 97 -6.18 -7.85 -2.02
CA SER A 97 -5.60 -9.16 -2.29
C SER A 97 -6.62 -10.15 -2.83
N VAL A 98 -6.14 -11.07 -3.67
CA VAL A 98 -6.84 -12.29 -4.04
C VAL A 98 -5.94 -13.49 -3.75
N SER A 99 -6.54 -14.60 -3.29
CA SER A 99 -5.81 -15.84 -2.99
C SER A 99 -5.40 -16.59 -4.26
N GLU A 100 -4.58 -17.63 -4.13
CA GLU A 100 -4.20 -18.53 -5.23
C GLU A 100 -5.42 -19.13 -5.94
N HIS A 101 -6.47 -19.49 -5.20
CA HIS A 101 -7.71 -20.03 -5.74
C HIS A 101 -8.71 -18.96 -6.22
N GLY A 102 -8.32 -17.68 -6.29
CA GLY A 102 -9.21 -16.62 -6.76
C GLY A 102 -10.24 -16.18 -5.73
N THR A 103 -10.02 -16.43 -4.44
CA THR A 103 -10.97 -16.10 -3.37
C THR A 103 -10.54 -14.90 -2.55
N VAL A 104 -11.48 -14.28 -1.83
CA VAL A 104 -11.19 -13.16 -0.92
C VAL A 104 -10.45 -13.68 0.31
N PRO A 105 -9.20 -13.26 0.57
CA PRO A 105 -8.46 -13.70 1.75
C PRO A 105 -9.08 -13.18 3.05
N TRP A 106 -8.88 -13.93 4.13
CA TRP A 106 -9.48 -13.65 5.45
C TRP A 106 -9.11 -12.28 6.06
N TYR A 107 -7.98 -11.71 5.65
CA TYR A 107 -7.49 -10.41 6.12
C TYR A 107 -7.96 -9.24 5.23
N SER A 108 -8.49 -9.49 4.02
CA SER A 108 -8.82 -8.40 3.09
C SER A 108 -9.99 -7.56 3.61
N GLU A 109 -9.81 -6.24 3.61
CA GLU A 109 -10.86 -5.28 3.97
C GLU A 109 -11.68 -4.86 2.74
N PRO A 110 -13.02 -4.89 2.80
CA PRO A 110 -13.86 -4.42 1.72
C PRO A 110 -14.15 -2.91 1.85
N CYS A 111 -14.02 -2.15 0.75
CA CYS A 111 -14.52 -0.78 0.66
C CYS A 111 -14.65 -0.33 -0.79
N SER A 112 -15.39 0.76 -1.01
CA SER A 112 -15.62 1.34 -2.34
C SER A 112 -14.41 2.07 -2.94
N SER A 113 -13.38 2.36 -2.14
CA SER A 113 -12.18 3.07 -2.61
C SER A 113 -11.13 2.16 -3.23
N THR A 114 -11.20 0.85 -2.98
CA THR A 114 -10.29 -0.13 -3.60
C THR A 114 -10.46 -0.11 -5.12
N MET A 115 -9.35 0.01 -5.85
CA MET A 115 -9.37 0.10 -7.32
C MET A 115 -9.12 -1.24 -8.01
N ALA A 116 -8.25 -2.07 -7.44
CA ALA A 116 -7.82 -3.33 -8.05
C ALA A 116 -7.36 -4.34 -6.99
N SER A 117 -7.09 -5.57 -7.44
CA SER A 117 -6.51 -6.63 -6.61
C SER A 117 -5.33 -7.29 -7.32
N THR A 118 -4.33 -7.71 -6.54
CA THR A 118 -3.26 -8.61 -6.99
C THR A 118 -3.22 -9.85 -6.13
N TYR A 119 -2.47 -10.88 -6.56
CA TYR A 119 -2.30 -12.09 -5.76
C TYR A 119 -1.55 -11.81 -4.46
N SER A 120 -1.94 -12.50 -3.39
CA SER A 120 -1.20 -12.59 -2.13
C SER A 120 -1.47 -13.96 -1.48
N SER A 121 -1.11 -14.13 -0.21
CA SER A 121 -1.35 -15.33 0.57
C SER A 121 -2.85 -15.61 0.75
N GLY A 122 -3.22 -16.88 0.79
CA GLY A 122 -4.58 -17.34 1.00
C GLY A 122 -4.83 -18.00 2.35
N ALA A 123 -5.65 -19.05 2.35
CA ALA A 123 -5.92 -19.89 3.51
C ALA A 123 -4.62 -20.50 4.05
N ASN A 124 -4.38 -20.29 5.35
CA ASN A 124 -3.15 -20.70 6.03
C ASN A 124 -2.81 -22.17 5.77
N GLY A 125 -1.64 -22.42 5.16
CA GLY A 125 -1.10 -23.75 4.91
C GLY A 125 -1.78 -24.54 3.78
N ALA A 126 -2.82 -24.00 3.13
CA ALA A 126 -3.51 -24.65 2.02
C ALA A 126 -3.20 -24.00 0.66
N GLU A 127 -2.90 -22.70 0.65
CA GLU A 127 -2.57 -21.93 -0.56
C GLU A 127 -1.14 -21.37 -0.47
N LYS A 128 -0.53 -21.13 -1.63
CA LYS A 128 0.79 -20.50 -1.70
C LYS A 128 0.75 -19.05 -1.23
N SER A 129 1.91 -18.58 -0.75
CA SER A 129 2.18 -17.20 -0.37
C SER A 129 3.15 -16.54 -1.36
N ILE A 130 3.47 -15.26 -1.14
CA ILE A 130 4.39 -14.52 -2.00
C ILE A 130 5.84 -14.92 -1.70
N ILE A 131 6.59 -15.22 -2.76
CA ILE A 131 8.02 -15.53 -2.71
C ILE A 131 8.80 -14.26 -3.02
N THR A 132 9.69 -13.84 -2.12
CA THR A 132 10.49 -12.63 -2.32
C THR A 132 11.79 -12.66 -1.50
N THR A 133 12.61 -11.62 -1.65
CA THR A 133 13.80 -11.39 -0.83
C THR A 133 13.44 -11.08 0.61
N ASP A 134 14.28 -11.51 1.55
CA ASP A 134 14.08 -11.31 2.99
C ASP A 134 15.37 -10.78 3.66
N LEU A 135 15.23 -10.32 4.90
CA LEU A 135 16.32 -9.84 5.73
C LEU A 135 17.45 -10.88 5.84
N HIS A 136 18.66 -10.40 6.15
CA HIS A 136 19.84 -11.24 6.33
C HIS A 136 20.19 -12.10 5.10
N HIS A 137 19.97 -11.55 3.90
CA HIS A 137 20.27 -12.21 2.61
C HIS A 137 19.51 -13.52 2.41
N ARG A 138 18.26 -13.58 2.87
CA ARG A 138 17.40 -14.76 2.73
C ARG A 138 16.37 -14.58 1.62
N CYS A 139 15.68 -15.66 1.33
CA CYS A 139 14.46 -15.65 0.52
C CYS A 139 13.34 -16.19 1.39
N THR A 140 12.20 -15.50 1.42
CA THR A 140 10.99 -15.95 2.10
C THR A 140 10.01 -16.53 1.08
N THR A 141 9.32 -17.58 1.48
CA THR A 141 8.16 -18.15 0.76
C THR A 141 6.85 -17.91 1.51
N GLU A 142 6.89 -17.04 2.52
CA GLU A 142 5.81 -16.85 3.50
C GLU A 142 5.38 -15.39 3.62
N HIS A 143 5.68 -14.53 2.64
CA HIS A 143 5.20 -13.15 2.67
C HIS A 143 3.69 -13.09 2.40
N THR A 144 2.95 -12.41 3.28
CA THR A 144 1.48 -12.45 3.36
C THR A 144 0.86 -11.05 3.45
N GLY A 145 -0.47 -10.98 3.36
CA GLY A 145 -1.27 -9.77 3.59
C GLY A 145 -1.42 -8.87 2.36
N THR A 146 -2.25 -7.84 2.46
CA THR A 146 -2.38 -6.80 1.42
C THR A 146 -1.07 -6.01 1.23
N SER A 147 -0.21 -6.00 2.24
CA SER A 147 1.15 -5.46 2.17
C SER A 147 2.03 -6.17 1.13
N ALA A 148 1.75 -7.43 0.79
CA ALA A 148 2.43 -8.14 -0.29
C ALA A 148 1.80 -7.87 -1.68
N SER A 149 0.55 -7.41 -1.72
CA SER A 149 -0.17 -7.06 -2.95
C SER A 149 0.26 -5.71 -3.52
N ALA A 150 0.34 -4.67 -2.68
CA ALA A 150 0.70 -3.32 -3.14
C ALA A 150 2.04 -3.26 -3.92
N PRO A 151 3.13 -3.93 -3.49
CA PRO A 151 4.38 -3.97 -4.26
C PRO A 151 4.26 -4.63 -5.63
N LEU A 152 3.40 -5.65 -5.78
CA LEU A 152 3.15 -6.27 -7.09
C LEU A 152 2.45 -5.31 -8.03
N ALA A 153 1.44 -4.58 -7.55
CA ALA A 153 0.77 -3.53 -8.30
C ALA A 153 1.73 -2.39 -8.68
N ALA A 154 2.62 -1.97 -7.76
CA ALA A 154 3.66 -1.00 -8.07
C ALA A 154 4.60 -1.49 -9.19
N GLY A 155 4.96 -2.77 -9.20
CA GLY A 155 5.72 -3.39 -10.30
C GLY A 155 4.96 -3.35 -11.64
N LEU A 156 3.65 -3.64 -11.63
CA LEU A 156 2.81 -3.53 -12.83
C LEU A 156 2.70 -2.08 -13.34
N CYS A 157 2.58 -1.10 -12.43
CA CYS A 157 2.62 0.31 -12.77
C CYS A 157 3.96 0.69 -13.41
N ALA A 158 5.09 0.18 -12.91
CA ALA A 158 6.40 0.45 -13.49
C ALA A 158 6.50 -0.06 -14.93
N LEU A 159 6.03 -1.28 -15.22
CA LEU A 159 5.97 -1.82 -16.58
C LEU A 159 5.06 -0.98 -17.49
N ALA A 160 3.93 -0.50 -16.96
CA ALA A 160 3.03 0.37 -17.71
C ALA A 160 3.65 1.74 -18.01
N LEU A 161 4.48 2.28 -17.11
CA LEU A 161 5.23 3.52 -17.32
C LEU A 161 6.38 3.34 -18.33
N GLU A 162 7.04 2.18 -18.38
CA GLU A 162 8.09 1.91 -19.38
C GLU A 162 7.52 1.82 -20.80
N ALA A 163 6.30 1.31 -20.94
CA ALA A 163 5.67 1.07 -22.23
C ALA A 163 5.23 2.35 -22.98
N LYS A 164 5.30 3.53 -22.35
CA LYS A 164 4.83 4.81 -22.91
C LYS A 164 5.77 5.95 -22.59
#